data_AF-A0A7H0JXD4-F1
#
_entry.id   AF-A0A7H0JXD4-F1
#
_cell.length_a   1.000
_cell.length_b   1.000
_cell.length_c   1.000
_cell.angle_alpha   90.00
_cell.angle_beta   90.00
_cell.angle_gamma   90.00
#
_symmetry.space_group_name_H-M   'P 1'
#
loop_
_entity.id
_entity.type
_entity.pdbx_description
1 polymer ?
#
loop_
_entity_poly.entity_id
_entity_poly.type
_entity_poly.pdbx_seq_one_letter_code
_entity_poly.pdbx_strand_id
1 'polypeptide(L)'
;MELSQRLDLGGLELEDDTPADTFSRLAGIVEEVAGVVVKQSSRFDDTAIASLDRIEMAVRIEEAFGVRIDDTVLTEHPTAGELADYLEEKQ
;
A
#
# COMPACT_ATOMS: atom_id res chain seq x y z
N MET A 1 -13.42 12.48 46.20
CA MET A 1 -13.89 13.04 44.92
C MET A 1 -12.76 13.97 44.51
N GLU A 2 -11.89 13.59 43.58
CA GLU A 2 -12.17 13.66 42.15
C GLU A 2 -11.68 12.42 41.40
N LEU A 3 -12.61 11.86 40.62
CA LEU A 3 -12.39 10.97 39.49
C LEU A 3 -11.75 11.77 38.34
N SER A 4 -11.20 11.07 37.34
CA SER A 4 -10.83 11.52 35.97
C SER A 4 -9.31 11.66 35.75
N GLN A 5 -8.62 11.00 34.82
CA GLN A 5 -8.95 9.97 33.84
C GLN A 5 -7.64 9.20 33.61
N ARG A 6 -7.66 7.87 33.75
CA ARG A 6 -6.66 7.03 33.08
C ARG A 6 -6.83 7.29 31.59
N LEU A 7 -5.86 7.94 30.96
CA LEU A 7 -5.73 7.87 29.51
C LEU A 7 -5.38 6.40 29.22
N ASP A 8 -6.42 5.59 28.99
CA ASP A 8 -6.28 4.33 28.29
C ASP A 8 -5.89 4.71 26.85
N LEU A 9 -4.58 4.79 26.61
CA LEU A 9 -3.99 4.84 25.28
C LEU A 9 -4.07 3.43 24.68
N GLY A 10 -5.29 2.91 24.57
CA GLY A 10 -5.61 1.69 23.85
C GLY A 10 -5.73 2.03 22.37
N GLY A 11 -4.96 1.34 21.53
CA GLY A 11 -5.22 1.30 20.09
C GLY A 11 -4.16 1.93 19.19
N LEU A 12 -2.90 1.99 19.62
CA LEU A 12 -1.78 2.05 18.67
C LEU A 12 -0.88 0.84 18.90
N GLU A 13 -1.49 -0.34 18.90
CA GLU A 13 -0.80 -1.55 18.42
C GLU A 13 -0.45 -1.28 16.95
N LEU A 14 0.70 -0.64 16.73
CA LEU A 14 1.46 -0.85 15.50
C LEU A 14 2.10 -2.24 15.63
N GLU A 15 1.25 -3.25 15.73
CA GLU A 15 1.54 -4.63 15.32
C GLU A 15 1.74 -4.54 13.80
N ASP A 16 2.87 -4.87 13.18
CA ASP A 16 3.98 -5.68 13.64
C ASP A 16 5.27 -5.29 12.89
N ASP A 17 6.41 -5.49 13.54
CA ASP A 17 7.74 -5.64 12.90
C ASP A 17 7.84 -7.03 12.20
N THR A 18 6.75 -7.46 11.56
CA THR A 18 6.72 -8.64 10.68
C THR A 18 7.44 -8.23 9.38
N PRO A 19 8.24 -9.11 8.74
CA PRO A 19 8.70 -8.85 7.38
C PRO A 19 7.46 -8.47 6.57
N ALA A 20 7.39 -7.21 6.13
CA ALA A 20 6.19 -6.68 5.49
C ALA A 20 5.82 -7.65 4.38
N ASP A 21 4.61 -8.23 4.46
CA ASP A 21 4.09 -9.01 3.35
C ASP A 21 4.06 -8.12 2.10
N THR A 22 4.03 -8.74 0.92
CA THR A 22 4.13 -8.01 -0.35
C THR A 22 3.10 -6.88 -0.44
N PHE A 23 1.92 -7.05 0.16
CA PHE A 23 0.91 -6.01 0.27
C PHE A 23 1.34 -4.85 1.16
N SER A 24 1.82 -5.09 2.39
CA SER A 24 2.31 -4.05 3.29
C SER A 24 3.44 -3.22 2.67
N ARG A 25 4.36 -3.88 1.95
CA ARG A 25 5.45 -3.18 1.25
C ARG A 25 4.94 -2.35 0.08
N LEU A 26 4.01 -2.88 -0.72
CA LEU A 26 3.34 -2.12 -1.78
C LEU A 26 2.59 -0.92 -1.22
N ALA A 27 1.80 -1.09 -0.16
CA ALA A 27 1.04 -0.04 0.48
C ALA A 27 1.94 1.09 1.00
N GLY A 28 3.11 0.75 1.55
CA GLY A 28 4.12 1.73 1.97
C GLY A 28 4.64 2.59 0.80
N ILE A 29 4.86 2.00 -0.37
CA ILE A 29 5.26 2.75 -1.58
C ILE A 29 4.13 3.69 -2.03
N VAL A 30 2.88 3.21 -2.03
CA VAL A 30 1.72 4.03 -2.40
C VAL A 30 1.57 5.22 -1.46
N GLU A 31 1.73 5.02 -0.15
CA GLU A 31 1.68 6.08 0.84
C GLU A 31 2.84 7.07 0.68
N GLU A 32 4.06 6.59 0.44
CA GLU A 32 5.22 7.46 0.25
C GLU A 32 5.09 8.35 -1.00
N VAL A 33 4.63 7.77 -2.11
CA VAL A 33 4.58 8.47 -3.41
C VAL A 33 3.34 9.35 -3.52
N ALA A 34 2.17 8.84 -3.14
CA ALA A 34 0.89 9.52 -3.36
C ALA A 34 0.27 10.10 -2.09
N GLY A 35 0.81 9.81 -0.90
CA GLY A 35 0.21 10.23 0.37
C GLY A 35 -1.14 9.57 0.67
N VAL A 36 -1.42 8.43 0.04
CA VAL A 36 -2.70 7.72 0.16
C VAL A 36 -2.50 6.37 0.84
N VAL A 37 -3.20 6.16 1.96
CA VAL A 37 -3.30 4.85 2.60
C VAL A 37 -4.32 3.99 1.84
N VAL A 38 -3.89 2.82 1.38
CA VAL A 38 -4.72 1.87 0.61
C VAL A 38 -5.05 0.61 1.40
N LYS A 39 -6.20 0.02 1.09
CA LYS A 39 -6.59 -1.33 1.53
C LYS A 39 -6.44 -2.29 0.36
N GLN A 40 -6.45 -3.60 0.62
CA GLN A 40 -6.40 -4.60 -0.45
C GLN A 40 -7.49 -4.39 -1.53
N SER A 41 -8.70 -3.98 -1.13
CA SER A 41 -9.79 -3.71 -2.07
C SER A 41 -9.75 -2.32 -2.73
N SER A 42 -8.76 -1.48 -2.42
CA SER A 42 -8.65 -0.13 -2.99
C SER A 42 -8.26 -0.22 -4.45
N ARG A 43 -9.05 0.39 -5.34
CA ARG A 43 -8.74 0.49 -6.78
C ARG A 43 -7.89 1.72 -7.07
N PHE A 44 -6.86 1.58 -7.89
CA PHE A 44 -5.99 2.70 -8.24
C PHE A 44 -6.71 3.82 -9.01
N ASP A 45 -7.77 3.48 -9.75
CA ASP A 45 -8.59 4.46 -10.48
C ASP A 45 -9.56 5.26 -9.58
N ASP A 46 -9.98 4.67 -8.45
CA ASP A 46 -10.89 5.32 -7.49
C ASP A 46 -10.14 6.09 -6.40
N THR A 47 -8.83 5.86 -6.29
CA THR A 47 -7.96 6.57 -5.35
C THR A 47 -7.64 7.98 -5.85
N ALA A 48 -7.37 8.91 -4.94
CA ALA A 48 -6.99 10.29 -5.26
C ALA A 48 -5.55 10.42 -5.80
N ILE A 49 -4.98 9.35 -6.37
CA ILE A 49 -3.62 9.30 -6.88
C ILE A 49 -3.56 10.05 -8.22
N ALA A 50 -2.65 11.03 -8.32
CA ALA A 50 -2.48 11.78 -9.55
C ALA A 50 -1.82 10.93 -10.66
N SER A 51 -2.04 11.28 -11.92
CA SER A 51 -1.45 10.54 -13.05
C SER A 51 0.09 10.51 -13.02
N LEU A 52 0.74 11.56 -12.52
CA LEU A 52 2.21 11.58 -12.37
C LEU A 52 2.67 10.66 -11.24
N ASP A 53 1.95 10.64 -10.12
CA ASP A 53 2.24 9.78 -8.98
C ASP A 53 2.09 8.30 -9.36
N ARG A 54 1.16 7.96 -10.26
CA ARG A 54 1.05 6.58 -10.80
C ARG A 54 2.29 6.13 -11.57
N ILE A 55 2.92 7.05 -12.32
CA ILE A 55 4.15 6.73 -13.08
C ILE A 55 5.31 6.50 -12.10
N GLU A 56 5.49 7.39 -11.13
CA GLU A 56 6.53 7.23 -10.09
C GLU A 56 6.30 5.96 -9.27
N MET A 57 5.04 5.69 -8.90
CA MET A 57 4.64 4.48 -8.17
C MET A 57 5.02 3.22 -8.95
N ALA A 58 4.74 3.17 -10.25
CA ALA A 58 5.15 2.03 -11.09
C ALA A 58 6.68 1.82 -11.03
N VAL A 59 7.48 2.88 -11.22
CA VAL A 59 8.95 2.81 -11.15
C VAL A 59 9.43 2.31 -9.78
N ARG A 60 8.89 2.85 -8.68
CA ARG A 60 9.26 2.44 -7.31
C ARG A 60 8.90 0.98 -7.03
N ILE A 61 7.76 0.51 -7.53
CA ILE A 61 7.35 -0.90 -7.41
C ILE A 61 8.32 -1.78 -8.21
N GLU A 62 8.66 -1.41 -9.45
CA GLU A 62 9.64 -2.16 -10.25
C GLU A 62 11.01 -2.26 -9.55
N GLU A 63 11.49 -1.17 -8.97
CA GLU A 63 12.75 -1.15 -8.21
C GLU A 63 12.69 -1.98 -6.93
N ALA A 64 11.56 -1.95 -6.21
CA ALA A 64 11.39 -2.63 -4.95
C ALA A 64 11.25 -4.16 -5.10
N PHE A 65 10.52 -4.61 -6.12
CA PHE A 65 10.15 -6.01 -6.29
C PHE A 65 10.88 -6.68 -7.46
N GLY A 66 11.53 -5.93 -8.35
CA GLY A 66 12.19 -6.48 -9.55
C GLY A 66 11.21 -6.96 -10.62
N VAL A 67 9.92 -6.64 -10.49
CA VAL A 67 8.83 -7.04 -11.39
C VAL A 67 8.40 -5.85 -12.23
N ARG A 68 8.33 -6.01 -13.55
CA ARG A 68 7.93 -4.94 -14.48
C ARG A 68 6.45 -4.61 -14.34
N ILE A 69 6.12 -3.32 -14.25
CA ILE A 69 4.76 -2.80 -14.12
C ILE A 69 4.43 -1.92 -15.33
N ASP A 70 3.50 -2.38 -16.15
CA ASP A 70 2.95 -1.60 -17.26
C ASP A 70 1.43 -1.42 -17.14
N ASP A 71 0.86 -0.62 -18.03
CA ASP A 71 -0.57 -0.32 -18.03
C ASP A 71 -1.46 -1.57 -18.12
N THR A 72 -0.96 -2.65 -18.74
CA THR A 72 -1.70 -3.92 -18.84
C THR A 72 -1.79 -4.57 -17.47
N VAL A 73 -0.67 -4.64 -16.75
CA VAL A 73 -0.61 -5.17 -15.37
C VAL A 73 -1.56 -4.38 -14.46
N LEU A 74 -1.52 -3.04 -14.51
CA LEU A 74 -2.40 -2.20 -13.70
C LEU A 74 -3.88 -2.35 -14.08
N THR A 75 -4.19 -2.66 -15.34
CA THR A 75 -5.56 -2.93 -15.80
C THR A 75 -6.06 -4.32 -15.38
N GLU A 76 -5.19 -5.33 -15.43
CA GLU A 76 -5.49 -6.72 -15.04
C GLU A 76 -5.55 -6.90 -13.52
N HIS A 77 -4.77 -6.10 -12.77
CA HIS A 77 -4.69 -6.09 -11.32
C HIS A 77 -5.06 -4.71 -10.76
N PRO A 78 -6.35 -4.31 -10.87
CA PRO A 78 -6.77 -2.94 -10.59
C PRO A 78 -6.79 -2.56 -9.11
N THR A 79 -6.76 -3.53 -8.21
CA THR A 79 -6.71 -3.29 -6.76
C THR A 79 -5.31 -3.48 -6.19
N ALA A 80 -5.03 -2.81 -5.07
CA ALA A 80 -3.76 -2.98 -4.36
C ALA A 80 -3.51 -4.42 -3.89
N GLY A 81 -4.57 -5.17 -3.55
CA GLY A 81 -4.48 -6.59 -3.21
C GLY A 81 -4.12 -7.45 -4.41
N GLU A 82 -4.82 -7.30 -5.53
CA GLU A 82 -4.54 -8.05 -6.75
C GLU A 82 -3.13 -7.77 -7.29
N LEU A 83 -2.65 -6.52 -7.17
CA LEU A 83 -1.30 -6.16 -7.56
C LEU A 83 -0.26 -6.78 -6.61
N ALA A 84 -0.54 -6.81 -5.30
CA ALA A 84 0.33 -7.48 -4.34
C ALA A 84 0.42 -8.98 -4.60
N ASP A 85 -0.70 -9.65 -4.89
CA ASP A 85 -0.71 -11.07 -5.25
C ASP A 85 0.10 -11.33 -6.53
N TYR A 86 -0.05 -10.47 -7.55
CA TYR A 86 0.76 -10.53 -8.77
C TYR A 86 2.26 -10.39 -8.48
N LEU A 87 2.65 -9.44 -7.64
CA LEU A 87 4.04 -9.22 -7.26
C LEU A 87 4.62 -10.44 -6.52
N GLU A 88 3.84 -11.03 -5.61
CA GLU A 88 4.21 -12.24 -4.86
C GLU A 88 4.45 -13.43 -5.80
N GLU A 89 3.64 -13.57 -6.86
CA GLU A 89 3.80 -14.64 -7.85
C GLU A 89 5.00 -14.46 -8.79
N LYS A 90 5.54 -13.25 -8.93
CA LYS A 90 6.55 -12.89 -9.95
C LYS A 90 7.95 -12.62 -9.40
N GLN A 91 8.10 -12.48 -8.08
CA GLN A 91 9.38 -12.22 -7.42
C GLN A 91 10.28 -13.47 -7.27
#